data_AF-A0A950ZEV0-F1
#
_entry.id   AF-A0A950ZEV0-F1
#
_cell.length_a   1.000
_cell.length_b   1.000
_cell.length_c   1.000
_cell.angle_alpha   90.00
_cell.angle_beta   90.00
_cell.angle_gamma   90.00
#
_symmetry.space_group_name_H-M   'P 1'
#
loop_
_entity.id
_entity.type
_entity.pdbx_description
1 polymer ?
#
loop_
_entity_poly.entity_id
_entity_poly.type
_entity_poly.pdbx_seq_one_letter_code
_entity_poly.pdbx_strand_id
1 'polypeptide(L)' 'MTEDQAKALKFNEQGLVPAIVQDAQNKQVLMMAWMNRAS' A
#
# COMPACT_ATOMS: atom_id res chain seq x y z
N MET A 1 -12.20 4.80 -18.70
CA MET A 1 -10.79 4.38 -18.55
C MET A 1 -10.47 4.48 -17.07
N THR A 2 -9.90 3.43 -16.47
CA THR A 2 -9.43 3.34 -15.07
C THR A 2 -10.44 2.81 -14.04
N GLU A 3 -10.72 1.52 -14.12
CA GLU A 3 -10.99 0.69 -12.93
C GLU A 3 -9.92 -0.41 -12.90
N ASP A 4 -9.65 -0.97 -11.72
CA ASP A 4 -8.77 -2.13 -11.48
C ASP A 4 -7.28 -1.90 -11.12
N GLN A 5 -6.91 -0.78 -10.48
CA GLN A 5 -5.62 -0.70 -9.76
C GLN A 5 -5.62 -1.55 -8.46
N ALA A 6 -6.80 -1.82 -7.88
CA ALA A 6 -6.93 -2.54 -6.61
C ALA A 6 -6.72 -4.07 -6.72
N LYS A 7 -6.98 -4.71 -7.88
CA LYS A 7 -6.78 -6.17 -8.03
C LYS A 7 -5.32 -6.60 -8.09
N ALA A 8 -4.39 -5.70 -8.38
CA ALA A 8 -2.97 -6.03 -8.50
C ALA A 8 -2.20 -6.01 -7.16
N LEU A 9 -2.88 -5.74 -6.05
CA LEU A 9 -2.24 -5.71 -4.72
C LEU A 9 -1.75 -7.11 -4.34
N LYS A 10 -0.42 -7.24 -4.15
CA LYS A 10 0.20 -8.46 -3.67
C LYS A 10 0.10 -8.52 -2.14
N PHE A 11 -0.75 -9.42 -1.67
CA PHE A 11 -0.82 -9.78 -0.26
C PHE A 11 0.27 -10.80 0.07
N ASN A 12 0.86 -10.69 1.24
CA ASN A 12 1.73 -11.73 1.79
C ASN A 12 0.90 -12.94 2.28
N GLU A 13 1.57 -13.99 2.75
CA GLU A 13 0.92 -15.22 3.26
C GLU A 13 -0.03 -14.98 4.44
N GLN A 14 0.10 -13.84 5.13
CA GLN A 14 -0.74 -13.42 6.24
C GLN A 14 -1.90 -12.52 5.80
N GLY A 15 -2.07 -12.27 4.50
CA GLY A 15 -3.12 -11.40 3.97
C GLY A 15 -2.86 -9.90 4.17
N LEU A 16 -1.60 -9.50 4.32
CA LEU A 16 -1.17 -8.11 4.51
C LEU A 16 -0.45 -7.57 3.27
N VAL A 17 -0.61 -6.29 2.99
CA VAL A 17 0.09 -5.53 1.94
C VAL A 17 1.07 -4.56 2.62
N PRO A 18 2.33 -4.51 2.17
CA PRO A 18 3.25 -3.49 2.66
C PRO A 18 2.82 -2.10 2.15
N ALA A 19 2.76 -1.13 3.05
CA ALA A 19 2.45 0.27 2.76
C ALA A 19 3.60 1.16 3.20
N ILE A 20 4.03 2.07 2.32
CA ILE A 20 5.08 3.04 2.61
C ILE A 20 4.44 4.42 2.53
N VAL A 21 4.49 5.16 3.63
CA VAL A 21 4.03 6.55 3.68
C VAL A 21 5.21 7.45 3.36
N GLN A 22 5.01 8.29 2.35
CA GLN A 22 6.02 9.21 1.85
C GLN A 22 5.43 10.62 1.84
N ASP A 23 6.24 11.61 2.19
CA ASP A 23 5.91 13.00 2.00
C ASP A 23 5.74 13.31 0.50
N ALA A 24 4.62 13.93 0.15
CA ALA A 24 4.25 14.15 -1.24
C ALA A 24 5.14 15.16 -1.97
N GLN A 25 5.73 16.11 -1.24
CA GLN A 25 6.48 17.25 -1.77
C GLN A 25 7.96 16.91 -1.96
N ASN A 26 8.61 16.41 -0.90
CA ASN A 26 10.04 16.17 -0.89
C ASN A 26 10.42 14.69 -1.10
N LYS A 27 9.43 13.79 -1.21
CA LYS A 27 9.62 12.35 -1.40
C LYS A 27 10.38 11.66 -0.27
N GLN A 28 10.38 12.23 0.93
CA GLN A 28 10.95 11.59 2.11
C GLN A 28 10.04 10.44 2.58
N VAL A 29 10.63 9.26 2.82
CA VAL A 29 9.91 8.16 3.44
C VAL A 29 9.73 8.45 4.92
N LEU A 30 8.49 8.46 5.38
CA LEU A 30 8.13 8.76 6.77
C LEU A 30 8.00 7.48 7.59
N MET A 31 7.33 6.47 7.05
CA MET A 31 7.13 5.18 7.72
C MET A 31 6.84 4.04 6.75
N MET A 32 7.09 2.82 7.23
CA MET A 32 6.69 1.58 6.59
C MET A 32 5.74 0.83 7.55
N ALA A 33 4.62 0.36 7.02
CA ALA A 33 3.59 -0.35 7.76
C ALA A 33 2.97 -1.46 6.90
N TRP A 34 2.08 -2.23 7.52
CA TRP A 34 1.32 -3.28 6.85
C TRP A 34 -0.17 -2.94 6.92
N MET A 35 -0.89 -3.14 5.82
CA MET A 35 -2.33 -2.93 5.71
C MET A 35 -3.00 -4.24 5.32
N ASN A 36 -4.14 -4.57 5.91
CA ASN A 36 -4.94 -5.72 5.49
C ASN A 36 -6.05 -5.27 4.51
N ARG A 37 -6.78 -6.24 3.94
CA ARG A 37 -7.93 -5.96 3.07
C ARG A 37 -9.17 -5.44 3.84
N ALA A 38 -9.16 -5.49 5.17
CA ALA A 38 -10.33 -5.24 6.00
C ALA A 38 -10.41 -3.76 6.42
N SER A 39 -11.14 -2.97 5.65
CA SER A 39 -11.87 -1.78 6.09
C SER A 39 -13.07 -1.56 5.19
#